data_AF-A0A7D6HUC5-F1
#
_entry.id   AF-A0A7D6HUC5-F1
#
_cell.length_a   1.000
_cell.length_b   1.000
_cell.length_c   1.000
_cell.angle_alpha   90.00
_cell.angle_beta   90.00
_cell.angle_gamma   90.00
#
_symmetry.space_group_name_H-M   'P 1'
#
loop_
_entity.id
_entity.type
_entity.pdbx_description
1 polymer ?
#
loop_
_entity_poly.entity_id
_entity_poly.type
_entity_poly.pdbx_seq_one_letter_code
_entity_poly.pdbx_strand_id
1 'polypeptide(L)'
;MLALVKPKVFIDGYEMPPAGWGRTMLPAQPGRHHVHVHVPYFLPSKIGPADAVVDVHPGHVVELEYKAPAWSYSAGSLGTPPQSFNGVGLTVAVMVVPFAVLLLFLLLTILISL
;
A
#
# COMPACT_ATOMS: atom_id res chain seq x y z
N MET A 1 1.47 4.39 11.99
CA MET A 1 0.04 4.06 12.21
C MET A 1 -0.38 2.75 11.54
N LEU A 2 -0.11 2.54 10.24
CA LEU A 2 -0.44 1.27 9.57
C LEU A 2 0.22 0.04 10.22
N ALA A 3 1.43 0.17 10.78
CA ALA A 3 2.10 -0.92 11.49
C ALA A 3 1.29 -1.52 12.66
N LEU A 4 0.34 -0.77 13.23
CA LEU A 4 -0.53 -1.23 14.32
C LEU A 4 -1.79 -1.92 13.80
N VAL A 5 -2.13 -1.74 12.52
CA VAL A 5 -3.32 -2.31 11.90
C VAL A 5 -2.90 -3.40 10.93
N LYS A 6 -3.36 -4.62 11.19
CA LYS A 6 -2.97 -5.78 10.39
C LYS A 6 -3.69 -5.76 9.03
N PRO A 7 -2.98 -6.02 7.91
CA PRO A 7 -3.63 -6.17 6.62
C PRO A 7 -4.56 -7.39 6.63
N LYS A 8 -5.66 -7.29 5.89
CA LYS A 8 -6.55 -8.42 5.61
C LYS A 8 -6.17 -8.98 4.25
N VAL A 9 -6.06 -10.31 4.17
CA VAL A 9 -5.77 -11.05 2.94
C VAL A 9 -6.97 -11.89 2.59
N PHE A 10 -7.36 -11.87 1.33
CA PHE A 10 -8.45 -12.66 0.78
C PHE A 10 -7.92 -13.51 -0.37
N ILE A 11 -8.29 -14.79 -0.38
CA ILE A 11 -8.00 -15.71 -1.47
C ILE A 11 -9.34 -16.18 -2.02
N ASP A 12 -9.58 -15.92 -3.30
CA ASP A 12 -10.85 -16.21 -4.00
C ASP A 12 -12.08 -15.62 -3.27
N GLY A 13 -11.90 -14.46 -2.65
CA GLY A 13 -12.94 -13.76 -1.90
C GLY A 13 -13.12 -14.21 -0.44
N TYR A 14 -12.43 -15.27 0.00
CA TYR A 14 -12.47 -15.72 1.39
C TYR A 14 -11.39 -15.05 2.22
N GLU A 15 -11.77 -14.44 3.34
CA GLU A 15 -10.81 -13.85 4.29
C GLU A 15 -9.96 -14.95 4.91
N MET A 16 -8.63 -14.82 4.77
CA MET A 16 -7.67 -15.75 5.36
C MET A 16 -7.43 -15.43 6.84
N PRO A 17 -6.94 -16.39 7.64
CA PRO A 17 -6.55 -16.13 9.02
C PRO A 17 -5.63 -14.91 9.14
N PRO A 18 -5.67 -14.17 10.27
CA PRO A 18 -5.05 -12.86 10.37
C PRO A 18 -3.57 -12.86 9.96
N ALA A 19 -3.28 -12.31 8.78
CA ALA A 19 -1.92 -12.06 8.33
C ALA A 19 -1.41 -10.80 9.02
N GLY A 20 -0.33 -10.93 9.80
CA GLY A 20 0.37 -9.77 10.35
C GLY A 20 1.23 -9.09 9.27
N TRP A 21 1.83 -7.95 9.63
CA TRP A 21 2.97 -7.45 8.88
C TRP A 21 4.13 -8.44 8.97
N GLY A 22 4.85 -8.63 7.86
CA GLY A 22 5.91 -9.62 7.74
C GLY A 22 5.48 -10.85 6.95
N ARG A 23 6.31 -11.88 6.97
CA ARG A 23 6.10 -13.08 6.17
C ARG A 23 5.06 -13.98 6.83
N THR A 24 4.05 -14.39 6.06
CA THR A 24 3.01 -15.32 6.49
C THR A 24 2.82 -16.38 5.41
N MET A 25 2.73 -17.66 5.79
CA MET A 25 2.31 -18.72 4.89
C MET A 25 0.80 -18.92 5.00
N LEU A 26 0.11 -18.87 3.86
CA LEU A 26 -1.32 -19.09 3.77
C LEU A 26 -1.57 -20.36 2.96
N PRO A 27 -2.46 -21.26 3.41
CA PRO A 27 -2.78 -22.46 2.66
C PRO A 27 -3.55 -22.09 1.39
N ALA A 28 -3.16 -22.66 0.26
CA ALA A 28 -3.88 -22.58 -1.01
C ALA A 28 -3.88 -23.97 -1.66
N GLN A 29 -4.96 -24.32 -2.33
CA GLN A 29 -5.00 -25.53 -3.14
C GLN A 29 -4.17 -25.33 -4.43
N PRO A 30 -3.80 -26.40 -5.14
CA PRO A 30 -3.25 -26.24 -6.48
C PRO A 30 -4.29 -25.62 -7.42
N GLY A 31 -3.91 -24.60 -8.17
CA GLY A 31 -4.79 -23.90 -9.11
C GLY A 31 -4.52 -22.40 -9.22
N ARG A 32 -5.37 -21.74 -9.99
CA ARG A 32 -5.34 -20.29 -10.20
C ARG A 32 -6.16 -19.60 -9.13
N HIS A 33 -5.56 -18.67 -8.41
CA HIS A 33 -6.16 -17.97 -7.29
C HIS A 33 -6.13 -16.46 -7.47
N HIS A 34 -7.21 -15.79 -7.07
CA HIS A 34 -7.28 -14.34 -6.96
C HIS A 34 -6.97 -13.92 -5.52
N VAL A 35 -5.87 -13.19 -5.34
CA VAL A 35 -5.42 -12.69 -4.04
C VAL A 35 -5.72 -11.20 -3.96
N HIS A 36 -6.45 -10.81 -2.92
CA HIS A 36 -6.73 -9.42 -2.60
C HIS A 36 -6.18 -9.06 -1.23
N VAL A 37 -5.55 -7.89 -1.11
CA VAL A 37 -5.02 -7.39 0.17
C VAL A 37 -5.42 -5.94 0.38
N HIS A 38 -5.83 -5.59 1.59
CA HIS A 38 -5.99 -4.20 2.01
C HIS A 38 -5.76 -4.04 3.51
N VAL A 39 -5.42 -2.83 3.95
CA VAL A 39 -5.38 -2.49 5.38
C VAL A 39 -6.73 -1.90 5.79
N PRO A 40 -7.47 -2.50 6.74
CA PRO A 40 -8.72 -1.92 7.21
C PRO A 40 -8.43 -0.61 7.95
N TYR A 41 -9.24 0.42 7.73
CA TYR A 41 -9.03 1.71 8.40
C TYR A 41 -10.35 2.47 8.53
N PHE A 42 -10.39 3.58 9.29
CA PHE A 42 -11.64 4.32 9.50
C PHE A 42 -12.02 5.16 8.27
N LEU A 43 -11.08 5.95 7.73
CA LEU A 43 -11.30 6.75 6.53
C LEU A 43 -9.96 6.94 5.77
N PRO A 44 -9.78 6.36 4.57
CA PRO A 44 -10.73 5.48 3.86
C PRO A 44 -10.92 4.13 4.57
N SER A 45 -12.04 3.43 4.30
CA SER A 45 -12.34 2.14 4.95
C SER A 45 -11.35 1.02 4.60
N LYS A 46 -10.72 1.15 3.43
CA LYS A 46 -9.68 0.26 2.92
C LYS A 46 -8.52 1.10 2.41
N ILE A 47 -7.38 1.00 3.07
CA ILE A 47 -6.13 1.59 2.60
C ILE A 47 -5.40 0.59 1.74
N GLY A 48 -4.89 1.07 0.60
CA GLY A 48 -4.02 0.29 -0.26
C GLY A 48 -4.62 -1.01 -0.79
N PRO A 49 -5.86 -1.04 -1.30
CA PRO A 49 -6.37 -2.23 -1.97
C PRO A 49 -5.44 -2.62 -3.11
N ALA A 50 -5.14 -3.91 -3.22
CA ALA A 50 -4.30 -4.48 -4.26
C ALA A 50 -4.76 -5.90 -4.59
N ASP A 51 -4.70 -6.25 -5.87
CA ASP A 51 -5.14 -7.52 -6.41
C ASP A 51 -4.00 -8.17 -7.20
N ALA A 52 -3.89 -9.50 -7.12
CA ALA A 52 -2.97 -10.30 -7.89
C ALA A 52 -3.60 -11.64 -8.25
N VAL A 53 -3.23 -12.19 -9.40
CA VAL A 53 -3.61 -13.54 -9.79
C VAL A 53 -2.37 -14.40 -9.81
N VAL A 54 -2.43 -15.55 -9.14
CA VAL A 54 -1.30 -16.48 -9.02
C VAL A 54 -1.71 -17.90 -9.35
N ASP A 55 -0.78 -18.65 -9.96
CA ASP A 55 -0.94 -20.07 -10.27
C ASP A 55 -0.11 -20.90 -9.29
N VAL A 56 -0.79 -21.57 -8.35
CA VAL A 56 -0.19 -22.44 -7.34
C VAL A 56 -0.08 -23.85 -7.91
N HIS A 57 1.15 -24.35 -8.06
CA HIS A 57 1.40 -25.71 -8.51
C HIS A 57 1.39 -26.70 -7.33
N PRO A 58 1.03 -27.99 -7.53
CA PRO A 58 1.06 -28.98 -6.46
C PRO A 58 2.43 -29.04 -5.75
N GLY A 59 2.43 -28.96 -4.43
CA GLY A 59 3.65 -29.00 -3.61
C GLY A 59 4.53 -27.73 -3.67
N HIS A 60 4.08 -26.68 -4.35
CA HIS A 60 4.83 -25.42 -4.49
C HIS A 60 4.21 -24.29 -3.67
N VAL A 61 5.04 -23.31 -3.30
CA VAL A 61 4.63 -22.07 -2.67
C VAL A 61 4.86 -20.93 -3.66
N VAL A 62 3.85 -20.06 -3.80
CA VAL A 62 4.01 -18.81 -4.55
C VAL A 62 4.28 -17.68 -3.57
N GLU A 63 5.39 -16.98 -3.75
CA GLU A 63 5.75 -15.85 -2.90
C GLU A 63 5.19 -14.54 -3.47
N LEU A 64 4.43 -13.83 -2.63
CA LEU A 64 3.92 -12.49 -2.91
C LEU A 64 4.38 -11.53 -1.82
N GLU A 65 4.72 -10.31 -2.23
CA GLU A 65 4.95 -9.20 -1.34
C GLU A 65 3.83 -8.17 -1.51
N TYR A 66 3.33 -7.67 -0.39
CA TYR A 66 2.40 -6.55 -0.34
C TYR A 66 3.10 -5.32 0.23
N LYS A 67 2.96 -4.15 -0.41
CA LYS A 67 3.25 -2.85 0.21
C LYS A 67 1.98 -2.02 0.28
N ALA A 68 1.67 -1.53 1.47
CA ALA A 68 0.72 -0.44 1.60
C ALA A 68 1.29 0.83 0.93
N PRO A 69 0.44 1.69 0.37
CA PRO A 69 0.89 2.91 -0.30
C PRO A 69 1.46 3.93 0.69
N ALA A 70 2.33 4.80 0.19
CA ALA A 70 2.78 5.98 0.92
C ALA A 70 1.69 7.05 1.04
N TRP A 71 0.68 7.02 0.15
CA TRP A 71 -0.50 7.88 0.19
C TRP A 71 -1.75 7.03 0.45
N SER A 72 -2.48 7.31 1.54
CA SER A 72 -3.57 6.45 2.03
C SER A 72 -4.71 6.22 1.03
N TYR A 73 -4.89 7.11 0.05
CA TYR A 73 -5.92 7.01 -0.99
C TYR A 73 -5.42 6.35 -2.28
N SER A 74 -4.17 5.93 -2.35
CA SER A 74 -3.63 5.17 -3.48
C SER A 74 -3.88 3.67 -3.32
N ALA A 75 -3.76 2.93 -4.43
CA ALA A 75 -3.72 1.47 -4.41
C ALA A 75 -2.42 0.97 -3.77
N GLY A 76 -2.49 -0.20 -3.12
CA GLY A 76 -1.28 -0.91 -2.68
C GLY A 76 -0.55 -1.54 -3.87
N SER A 77 0.62 -2.11 -3.62
CA SER A 77 1.32 -2.96 -4.58
C SER A 77 1.29 -4.40 -4.09
N LEU A 78 0.92 -5.33 -4.96
CA LEU A 78 0.89 -6.76 -4.65
C LEU A 78 1.44 -7.52 -5.85
N GLY A 79 2.43 -8.38 -5.62
CA GLY A 79 3.07 -9.13 -6.69
C GLY A 79 4.30 -9.88 -6.20
N THR A 80 5.07 -10.46 -7.12
CA THR A 80 6.34 -11.10 -6.77
C THR A 80 7.32 -10.06 -6.20
N PRO A 81 8.04 -10.37 -5.11
CA PRO A 81 9.02 -9.45 -4.56
C PRO A 81 10.15 -9.15 -5.56
N PRO A 82 10.75 -7.94 -5.52
CA PRO A 82 10.41 -6.83 -4.63
C PRO A 82 9.27 -5.94 -5.18
N GLN A 83 8.43 -5.43 -4.28
CA GLN A 83 7.36 -4.47 -4.60
C GLN A 83 7.68 -3.04 -4.11
N SER A 84 7.28 -2.05 -4.90
CA SER A 84 7.51 -0.62 -4.63
C SER A 84 6.32 0.06 -3.95
N PHE A 85 6.59 1.04 -3.09
CA PHE A 85 5.53 1.86 -2.50
C PHE A 85 4.88 2.77 -3.55
N ASN A 86 3.57 2.62 -3.76
CA ASN A 86 2.78 3.54 -4.58
C ASN A 86 2.56 4.87 -3.85
N GLY A 87 2.31 5.94 -4.63
CA GLY A 87 1.92 7.26 -4.09
C GLY A 87 3.06 8.11 -3.51
N VAL A 88 4.32 7.65 -3.58
CA VAL A 88 5.47 8.39 -3.03
C VAL A 88 5.58 9.81 -3.60
N GLY A 89 5.46 9.98 -4.91
CA GLY A 89 5.54 11.31 -5.54
C GLY A 89 4.45 12.27 -5.07
N LEU A 90 3.22 11.77 -4.87
CA LEU A 90 2.12 12.57 -4.35
C LEU A 90 2.36 12.93 -2.88
N THR A 91 2.82 11.99 -2.06
CA THR A 91 3.20 12.24 -0.67
C THR A 91 4.28 13.32 -0.59
N VAL A 92 5.34 13.21 -1.40
CA VAL A 92 6.42 14.21 -1.45
C VAL A 92 5.89 15.57 -1.90
N ALA A 93 5.06 15.63 -2.95
CA ALA A 93 4.49 16.89 -3.43
C ALA A 93 3.66 17.58 -2.35
N VAL A 94 2.75 16.85 -1.69
CA VAL A 94 1.91 17.38 -0.60
C VAL A 94 2.76 17.85 0.58
N MET A 95 3.87 17.17 0.88
CA MET A 95 4.77 17.57 1.95
C MET A 95 5.65 18.77 1.60
N VAL A 96 6.12 18.92 0.36
CA VAL A 96 7.13 19.93 0.00
C VAL A 96 6.51 21.22 -0.53
N VAL A 97 5.44 21.13 -1.33
CA VAL A 97 4.84 22.29 -2.02
C VAL A 97 4.37 23.39 -1.06
N PRO A 98 3.69 23.10 0.08
CA PRO A 98 3.25 24.15 1.00
C PRO A 98 4.40 24.99 1.56
N PHE A 99 5.54 24.35 1.86
CA PHE A 99 6.73 25.06 2.35
C PHE A 99 7.38 25.89 1.25
N ALA A 100 7.44 25.36 0.02
CA ALA A 100 7.94 26.13 -1.13
C ALA A 100 7.07 27.37 -1.40
N VAL A 101 5.74 27.23 -1.34
CA VAL A 101 4.79 28.34 -1.50
C VAL A 101 4.92 29.36 -0.37
N LEU A 102 5.02 28.91 0.88
CA LEU A 102 5.23 29.79 2.03
C LEU A 102 6.55 30.57 1.89
N LEU A 103 7.63 29.90 1.52
CA LEU A 103 8.93 30.53 1.31
C LEU A 103 8.87 31.55 0.18
N LEU A 104 8.25 31.21 -0.95
CA LEU A 104 8.04 32.16 -2.05
C LEU A 104 7.23 33.37 -1.60
N PHE A 105 6.14 33.17 -0.86
CA PHE A 105 5.32 34.24 -0.32
C PHE A 105 6.14 35.18 0.58
N LEU A 106 6.93 34.63 1.51
CA LEU A 106 7.80 35.42 2.38
C LEU A 106 8.84 36.23 1.58
N LEU A 107 9.49 35.62 0.59
CA LEU A 107 10.44 36.31 -0.28
C LEU A 107 9.80 37.47 -1.05
N LEU A 108 8.57 37.28 -1.55
CA LEU A 108 7.81 38.34 -2.22
C LEU A 108 7.47 39.48 -1.25
N THR A 109 7.06 39.18 -0.02
CA THR A 109 6.75 40.22 0.98
C THR A 109 7.99 41.05 1.34
N ILE A 110 9.16 40.40 1.48
CA ILE A 110 10.43 41.09 1.75
C ILE A 110 10.80 41.99 0.56
N LEU A 111 10.70 41.46 -0.67
CA LEU A 111 11.04 42.22 -1.88
C LEU A 111 10.17 43.47 -2.04
N ILE A 112 8.87 43.39 -1.73
CA ILE A 112 7.95 44.54 -1.80
C ILE A 112 8.21 45.57 -0.69
N SER A 113 8.82 45.14 0.42
CA SER A 113 9.10 46.00 1.58
C SER A 113 10.47 46.68 1.54
N LEU A 114 11.31 46.37 0.55
CA LEU A 114 12.61 47.02 0.28
C LEU A 114 12.45 48.22 -0.65
#